data_AF-A0A2E2MVN5-F1
#
_entry.id   AF-A0A2E2MVN5-F1
#
_cell.length_a   1.000
_cell.length_b   1.000
_cell.length_c   1.000
_cell.angle_alpha   90.00
_cell.angle_beta   90.00
_cell.angle_gamma   90.00
#
_symmetry.space_group_name_H-M   'P 1'
#
loop_
_entity.id
_entity.type
_entity.pdbx_description
1 polymer ?
#
loop_
_entity_poly.entity_id
_entity_poly.type
_entity_poly.pdbx_seq_one_letter_code
_entity_poly.pdbx_strand_id
1 'polypeptide(L)'
;MQLKTMLLPLFTLISTPAIADLPTGPASQYHTDDCASLHQIARSTMDARQSGVAMADMMDSAERHMKGNWQRMAQQLIQDAYSQPRYSTSAKQQAAISTFAGSIHEACMER
;
A
#
# COMPACT_ATOMS: atom_id res chain seq x y z
N MET A 1 19.62 77.57 14.78
CA MET A 1 19.79 76.48 15.75
C MET A 1 18.45 75.81 16.00
N GLN A 2 18.17 74.69 15.34
CA GLN A 2 17.40 73.60 15.96
C GLN A 2 17.77 72.29 15.29
N LEU A 3 18.23 71.40 16.15
CA LEU A 3 18.65 70.04 15.95
C LEU A 3 17.42 69.20 15.57
N LYS A 4 17.46 68.42 14.49
CA LYS A 4 16.45 67.39 14.24
C LYS A 4 17.11 66.08 13.83
N THR A 5 17.24 65.28 14.87
CA THR A 5 17.72 63.92 15.03
C THR A 5 17.40 63.00 13.85
N MET A 6 18.46 62.41 13.29
CA MET A 6 18.43 61.16 12.55
C MET A 6 17.74 60.06 13.38
N LEU A 7 16.78 59.37 12.79
CA LEU A 7 16.25 58.09 13.26
C LEU A 7 16.29 57.13 12.08
N LEU A 8 17.40 56.39 11.96
CA LEU A 8 17.47 55.19 11.13
C LEU A 8 16.71 54.06 11.84
N PRO A 9 15.77 53.36 11.16
CA PRO A 9 15.24 52.12 11.70
C PRO A 9 16.32 51.03 11.61
N LEU A 10 16.80 50.63 12.79
CA LEU A 10 17.64 49.45 13.00
C LEU A 10 16.81 48.21 12.66
N PHE A 11 16.90 47.74 11.41
CA PHE A 11 16.34 46.45 10.99
C PHE A 11 17.18 45.34 11.64
N THR A 12 16.66 44.76 12.72
CA THR A 12 17.24 43.59 13.37
C THR A 12 17.04 42.37 12.46
N LEU A 13 18.15 41.87 11.92
CA LEU A 13 18.25 40.55 11.29
C LEU A 13 17.98 39.49 12.35
N ILE A 14 16.73 39.02 12.44
CA ILE A 14 16.41 37.79 13.19
C ILE A 14 16.61 36.64 12.21
N SER A 15 17.73 35.94 12.35
CA SER A 15 17.99 34.69 11.64
C SER A 15 16.96 33.65 12.05
N THR A 16 15.97 33.38 11.20
CA THR A 16 15.11 32.21 11.34
C THR A 16 15.93 30.95 11.08
N PRO A 17 16.02 30.00 12.02
CA PRO A 17 16.50 28.68 11.69
C PRO A 17 15.51 28.05 10.71
N ALA A 18 15.95 27.73 9.51
CA ALA A 18 15.22 26.88 8.59
C ALA A 18 15.13 25.50 9.23
N ILE A 19 14.01 25.21 9.89
CA ILE A 19 13.66 23.84 10.26
C ILE A 19 13.27 23.19 8.94
N ALA A 20 14.15 22.35 8.39
CA ALA A 20 13.81 21.48 7.30
C ALA A 20 12.78 20.47 7.83
N ASP A 21 11.50 20.70 7.53
CA ASP A 21 10.45 19.69 7.66
C ASP A 21 10.85 18.49 6.79
N LEU A 22 11.43 17.47 7.42
CA LEU A 22 11.47 16.14 6.82
C LEU A 22 10.01 15.69 6.66
N PRO A 23 9.60 15.12 5.51
CA PRO A 23 8.25 14.61 5.34
C PRO A 23 8.06 13.38 6.25
N THR A 24 7.76 13.61 7.52
CA THR A 24 7.18 12.61 8.41
C THR A 24 5.70 12.53 8.09
N GLY A 25 5.38 11.88 6.96
CA GLY A 25 4.03 11.41 6.71
C GLY A 25 3.58 10.56 7.91
N PRO A 26 2.33 10.66 8.38
CA PRO A 26 1.88 9.91 9.54
C PRO A 26 1.96 8.41 9.23
N ALA A 27 2.57 7.63 10.13
CA ALA A 27 2.73 6.17 9.99
C ALA A 27 1.42 5.42 9.66
N SER A 28 0.28 5.99 10.08
CA SER A 28 -1.06 5.48 9.78
C SER A 28 -1.43 5.53 8.28
N GLN A 29 -0.95 6.51 7.52
CA GLN A 29 -1.21 6.60 6.08
C GLN A 29 -0.45 5.51 5.31
N TYR A 30 0.83 5.29 5.64
CA TYR A 30 1.62 4.21 5.04
C TYR A 30 0.98 2.84 5.24
N HIS A 31 0.49 2.55 6.44
CA HIS A 31 -0.22 1.30 6.71
C HIS A 31 -1.49 1.13 5.87
N THR A 32 -2.27 2.20 5.70
CA THR A 32 -3.50 2.18 4.91
C THR A 32 -3.19 1.92 3.42
N ASP A 33 -2.15 2.55 2.89
CA ASP A 33 -1.71 2.39 1.49
C ASP A 33 -1.15 0.98 1.23
N ASP A 34 -0.43 0.40 2.19
CA ASP A 34 0.06 -0.98 2.13
C ASP A 34 -1.11 -1.97 2.14
N CYS A 35 -2.12 -1.78 2.99
CA CYS A 35 -3.31 -2.64 3.02
C CYS A 35 -4.17 -2.49 1.76
N ALA A 36 -4.23 -1.31 1.16
CA ALA A 36 -4.89 -1.11 -0.13
C ALA A 36 -4.13 -1.84 -1.26
N SER A 37 -2.80 -1.82 -1.23
CA SER A 37 -1.96 -2.55 -2.18
C SER A 37 -2.14 -4.06 -2.03
N LEU A 38 -2.17 -4.58 -0.80
CA LEU A 38 -2.45 -6.00 -0.54
C LEU A 38 -3.84 -6.43 -1.00
N HIS A 39 -4.86 -5.58 -0.82
CA HIS A 39 -6.20 -5.82 -1.37
C HIS A 39 -6.17 -6.01 -2.90
N GLN A 40 -5.44 -5.15 -3.62
CA GLN A 40 -5.32 -5.26 -5.08
C GLN A 40 -4.60 -6.55 -5.50
N ILE A 41 -3.52 -6.91 -4.82
CA ILE A 41 -2.78 -8.15 -5.11
C ILE A 41 -3.66 -9.37 -4.86
N ALA A 42 -4.41 -9.38 -3.75
CA ALA A 42 -5.36 -10.45 -3.42
C ALA A 42 -6.47 -10.56 -4.48
N ARG A 43 -7.00 -9.42 -4.93
CA ARG A 43 -7.99 -9.36 -6.01
C ARG A 43 -7.46 -9.99 -7.29
N SER A 44 -6.28 -9.58 -7.76
CA SER A 44 -5.67 -10.13 -8.97
C SER A 44 -5.33 -11.61 -8.84
N THR A 45 -4.89 -12.06 -7.66
CA THR A 45 -4.58 -13.47 -7.41
C THR A 45 -5.83 -14.34 -7.49
N MET A 46 -6.93 -13.89 -6.87
CA MET A 46 -8.19 -14.61 -6.92
C MET A 46 -8.84 -14.54 -8.30
N ASP A 47 -8.69 -13.43 -9.02
CA ASP A 47 -9.13 -13.31 -10.41
C ASP A 47 -8.41 -14.33 -11.32
N ALA A 48 -7.10 -14.46 -11.19
CA ALA A 48 -6.33 -15.49 -11.91
C ALA A 48 -6.84 -16.91 -11.58
N ARG A 49 -7.11 -17.20 -10.31
CA ARG A 49 -7.71 -18.47 -9.87
C ARG A 49 -9.09 -18.70 -10.50
N GLN A 50 -9.97 -17.70 -10.46
CA GLN A 50 -11.32 -17.82 -11.01
C GLN A 50 -11.31 -17.94 -12.55
N SER A 51 -10.32 -17.34 -13.21
CA SER A 51 -10.07 -17.46 -14.65
C SER A 51 -9.42 -18.77 -15.06
N GLY A 52 -8.98 -19.60 -14.11
CA GLY A 52 -8.44 -20.93 -14.38
C GLY A 52 -6.96 -20.96 -14.75
N VAL A 53 -6.20 -19.93 -14.39
CA VAL A 53 -4.73 -19.98 -14.44
C VAL A 53 -4.24 -21.13 -13.54
N ALA A 54 -3.16 -21.79 -13.92
CA ALA A 54 -2.61 -22.87 -13.10
C ALA A 54 -1.86 -22.29 -11.89
N MET A 55 -1.95 -22.99 -10.74
CA MET A 55 -1.23 -22.58 -9.52
C MET A 55 0.28 -22.51 -9.79
N ALA A 56 0.81 -23.50 -10.51
CA ALA A 56 2.23 -23.59 -10.82
C ALA A 56 2.74 -22.32 -11.52
N ASP A 57 1.98 -21.80 -12.50
CA ASP A 57 2.34 -20.58 -13.23
C ASP A 57 2.36 -19.35 -12.32
N MET A 58 1.40 -19.26 -11.39
CA MET A 58 1.37 -18.18 -10.39
C MET A 58 2.54 -18.27 -9.41
N MET A 59 2.87 -19.48 -8.93
CA MET A 59 3.99 -19.70 -8.01
C MET A 59 5.34 -19.36 -8.65
N ASP A 60 5.53 -19.81 -9.89
CA ASP A 60 6.72 -19.55 -10.69
C ASP A 60 6.86 -18.05 -11.01
N SER A 61 5.75 -17.36 -11.29
CA SER A 61 5.73 -15.89 -11.40
C SER A 61 6.19 -15.21 -10.10
N ALA A 62 5.67 -15.64 -8.94
CA ALA A 62 6.09 -15.09 -7.65
C ALA A 62 7.58 -15.33 -7.37
N GLU A 63 8.10 -16.52 -7.69
CA GLU A 63 9.52 -16.86 -7.53
C GLU A 63 10.43 -16.01 -8.41
N ARG A 64 10.05 -15.78 -9.67
CA ARG A 64 10.83 -14.94 -10.58
C ARG A 64 10.84 -13.47 -10.17
N HIS A 65 9.66 -12.91 -9.89
CA HIS A 65 9.49 -11.45 -9.81
C HIS A 65 9.57 -10.88 -8.40
N MET A 66 9.43 -11.72 -7.36
CA MET A 66 9.49 -11.29 -5.97
C MET A 66 10.67 -11.94 -5.24
N LYS A 67 11.09 -11.36 -4.12
CA LYS A 67 12.20 -11.87 -3.29
C LYS A 67 11.89 -11.74 -1.81
N GLY A 68 12.55 -12.55 -0.98
CA GLY A 68 12.50 -12.45 0.47
C GLY A 68 11.08 -12.62 1.04
N ASN A 69 10.67 -11.73 1.94
CA ASN A 69 9.37 -11.79 2.61
C ASN A 69 8.19 -11.64 1.64
N TRP A 70 8.34 -10.78 0.61
CA TRP A 70 7.30 -10.55 -0.40
C TRP A 70 7.02 -11.81 -1.23
N GLN A 71 8.06 -12.56 -1.59
CA GLN A 71 7.89 -13.84 -2.28
C GLN A 71 7.11 -14.85 -1.43
N ARG A 72 7.49 -15.01 -0.15
CA ARG A 72 6.80 -15.93 0.76
C ARG A 72 5.34 -15.55 0.97
N MET A 73 5.06 -14.27 1.14
CA MET A 73 3.69 -13.78 1.31
C MET A 73 2.86 -13.99 0.04
N ALA A 74 3.42 -13.72 -1.15
CA ALA A 74 2.72 -13.99 -2.40
C ALA A 74 2.42 -15.48 -2.58
N GLN A 75 3.38 -16.36 -2.27
CA GLN A 75 3.17 -17.81 -2.31
C GLN A 75 2.05 -18.25 -1.36
N GLN A 76 1.99 -17.72 -0.15
CA GLN A 76 0.90 -18.00 0.80
C GLN A 76 -0.46 -17.52 0.25
N LEU A 77 -0.51 -16.28 -0.24
CA LEU A 77 -1.72 -15.72 -0.83
C LEU A 77 -2.23 -16.52 -2.04
N ILE A 78 -1.32 -17.03 -2.88
CA ILE A 78 -1.66 -17.92 -3.99
C ILE A 78 -2.22 -19.24 -3.46
N GLN A 79 -1.61 -19.86 -2.44
CA GLN A 79 -2.14 -21.09 -1.84
C GLN A 79 -3.56 -20.87 -1.29
N ASP A 80 -3.77 -19.77 -0.57
CA ASP A 80 -5.06 -19.42 0.02
C ASP A 80 -6.13 -19.20 -1.05
N ALA A 81 -5.83 -18.43 -2.10
CA ALA A 81 -6.75 -18.24 -3.22
C ALA A 81 -7.12 -19.59 -3.89
N TYR A 82 -6.14 -20.49 -4.03
CA TYR A 82 -6.36 -21.78 -4.67
C TYR A 82 -6.98 -22.85 -3.77
N SER A 83 -7.12 -22.59 -2.47
CA SER A 83 -7.98 -23.37 -1.58
C SER A 83 -9.47 -23.13 -1.86
N GLN A 84 -9.81 -21.97 -2.44
CA GLN A 84 -11.19 -21.59 -2.76
C GLN A 84 -11.64 -22.21 -4.10
N PRO A 85 -12.88 -22.71 -4.23
CA PRO A 85 -13.36 -23.30 -5.47
C PRO A 85 -13.37 -22.30 -6.62
N ARG A 86 -13.17 -22.80 -7.85
CA ARG A 86 -13.43 -22.04 -9.07
C ARG A 86 -14.90 -22.13 -9.42
N TYR A 87 -15.56 -20.99 -9.56
CA TYR A 87 -16.98 -20.96 -9.90
C TYR A 87 -17.20 -20.89 -11.41
N SER A 88 -18.34 -21.41 -11.85
CA SER A 88 -18.73 -21.48 -13.28
C SER A 88 -19.53 -20.26 -13.76
N THR A 89 -19.98 -19.40 -12.85
CA THR A 89 -20.76 -18.20 -13.21
C THR A 89 -20.01 -16.94 -12.82
N SER A 90 -20.09 -15.93 -13.68
CA SER A 90 -19.43 -14.63 -13.47
C SER A 90 -19.83 -13.99 -12.13
N ALA A 91 -21.12 -14.07 -11.77
CA ALA A 91 -21.61 -13.52 -10.50
C ALA A 91 -20.91 -14.16 -9.28
N LYS A 92 -20.73 -15.49 -9.29
CA LYS A 92 -20.06 -16.20 -8.18
C LYS A 92 -18.55 -15.97 -8.18
N GLN A 93 -17.93 -15.89 -9.36
CA GLN A 93 -16.51 -15.54 -9.50
C GLN A 93 -16.24 -14.15 -8.90
N GLN A 94 -17.04 -13.16 -9.26
CA GLN A 94 -16.90 -11.79 -8.76
C GLN A 94 -17.17 -11.69 -7.26
N ALA A 95 -18.16 -12.42 -6.74
CA ALA A 95 -18.38 -12.52 -5.30
C ALA A 95 -17.15 -13.10 -4.60
N ALA A 96 -16.59 -14.20 -5.11
CA ALA A 96 -15.41 -14.83 -4.53
C ALA A 96 -14.16 -13.93 -4.58
N ILE A 97 -13.95 -13.20 -5.69
CA ILE A 97 -12.87 -12.22 -5.83
C ILE A 97 -13.01 -11.10 -4.80
N SER A 98 -14.21 -10.52 -4.68
CA SER A 98 -14.46 -9.42 -3.75
C SER A 98 -14.33 -9.86 -2.29
N THR A 99 -14.90 -11.01 -1.93
CA THR A 99 -14.83 -11.53 -0.56
C THR A 99 -13.39 -11.89 -0.18
N PHE A 100 -12.65 -12.55 -1.07
CA PHE A 100 -11.26 -12.89 -0.81
C PHE A 100 -10.40 -11.65 -0.60
N ALA A 101 -10.45 -10.68 -1.53
CA ALA A 101 -9.66 -9.46 -1.43
C ALA A 101 -10.03 -8.64 -0.18
N GLY A 102 -11.33 -8.55 0.14
CA GLY A 102 -11.84 -7.89 1.35
C GLY A 102 -11.28 -8.51 2.62
N SER A 103 -11.31 -9.83 2.74
CA SER A 103 -10.79 -10.52 3.93
C SER A 103 -9.29 -10.28 4.17
N ILE A 104 -8.50 -10.16 3.09
CA ILE A 104 -7.07 -9.84 3.19
C ILE A 104 -6.86 -8.39 3.62
N HIS A 105 -7.69 -7.47 3.12
CA HIS A 105 -7.65 -6.07 3.53
C HIS A 105 -7.98 -5.91 5.01
N GLU A 106 -9.08 -6.51 5.46
CA GLU A 106 -9.52 -6.50 6.87
C GLU A 106 -8.41 -7.05 7.78
N ALA A 107 -7.86 -8.21 7.47
CA ALA A 107 -6.77 -8.81 8.24
C ALA A 107 -5.48 -7.97 8.23
N CYS A 108 -5.26 -7.14 7.21
CA CYS A 108 -4.13 -6.20 7.18
C CYS A 108 -4.37 -5.02 8.12
N MET A 109 -5.56 -4.43 8.08
CA MET A 109 -5.93 -3.27 8.89
C MET A 109 -5.96 -3.57 10.40
N GLU A 110 -6.12 -4.84 10.77
CA GLU A 110 -6.12 -5.31 12.18
C GLU A 110 -4.72 -5.54 12.77
N ARG A 111 -3.64 -5.41 11.98
CA ARG A 111 -2.26 -5.64 12.45
C ARG A 111 -1.61 -4.40 13.05
#